data_AF-A0A0D6KR28-F1
#
_entry.id   AF-A0A0D6KR28-F1
#
_cell.length_a   1.000
_cell.length_b   1.000
_cell.length_c   1.000
_cell.angle_alpha   90.00
_cell.angle_beta   90.00
_cell.angle_gamma   90.00
#
_symmetry.space_group_name_H-M   'P 1'
#
loop_
_entity.id
_entity.type
_entity.pdbx_description
1 polymer ?
#
loop_
_entity_poly.entity_id
_entity_poly.type
_entity_poly.pdbx_seq_one_letter_code
_entity_poly.pdbx_strand_id
1 'polypeptide(L)'
;MINESMIKLTISWINPDDEKLEDETVYLLDEMKQVDEFETVGRVQVPLEDIPDKAKPLGNFLPGFLMAEVSPKNIKGALGYLHSRLSGKEIEFEVEANGKKLKVKAKNYSQQELLDVVKAAEEVIKSN
;
A
#
# COMPACT_ATOMS: atom_id res chain seq x y z
N MET A 1 12.87 15.35 -19.99
CA MET A 1 12.29 14.08 -19.53
C MET A 1 11.70 14.36 -18.16
N ILE A 2 10.38 14.38 -18.04
CA ILE A 2 9.74 14.43 -16.73
C ILE A 2 9.96 13.05 -16.12
N ASN A 3 10.77 12.96 -15.08
CA ASN A 3 10.79 11.77 -14.24
C ASN A 3 9.38 11.65 -13.68
N GLU A 4 8.58 10.72 -14.20
CA GLU A 4 7.28 10.41 -13.61
C GLU A 4 7.56 9.89 -12.20
N SER A 5 7.31 10.73 -11.21
CA SER A 5 7.51 10.39 -9.81
C SER A 5 6.65 9.18 -9.47
N MET A 6 7.31 8.07 -9.14
CA MET A 6 6.64 6.85 -8.71
C MET A 6 5.83 7.12 -7.46
N ILE A 7 4.63 6.57 -7.42
CA ILE A 7 3.74 6.64 -6.27
C ILE A 7 3.92 5.36 -5.49
N LYS A 8 4.39 5.49 -4.26
CA LYS A 8 4.53 4.41 -3.31
C LYS A 8 3.26 4.30 -2.49
N LEU A 9 2.64 3.13 -2.52
CA LEU A 9 1.45 2.79 -1.77
C LEU A 9 1.86 1.81 -0.67
N THR A 10 1.49 2.11 0.56
CA THR A 10 1.62 1.20 1.70
C THR A 10 0.24 0.84 2.19
N ILE A 11 -0.05 -0.46 2.27
CA ILE A 11 -1.33 -1.01 2.69
C ILE A 11 -1.08 -1.85 3.94
N SER A 12 -1.90 -1.68 4.97
CA SER A 12 -1.85 -2.53 6.15
C SER A 12 -3.23 -2.87 6.66
N TRP A 13 -3.35 -3.97 7.40
CA TRP A 13 -4.59 -4.29 8.12
C TRP A 13 -4.69 -3.44 9.39
N ILE A 14 -5.92 -3.14 9.84
CA ILE A 14 -6.12 -2.40 11.12
C ILE A 14 -5.62 -3.22 12.33
N ASN A 15 -5.63 -4.56 12.24
CA ASN A 15 -5.12 -5.47 13.27
C ASN A 15 -4.11 -6.47 12.69
N PRO A 16 -2.90 -6.02 12.31
CA PRO A 16 -1.95 -6.79 11.51
C PRO A 16 -1.33 -7.99 12.25
N ASP A 17 -1.51 -8.09 13.56
CA ASP A 17 -0.95 -9.17 14.40
C ASP A 17 -1.78 -10.49 14.35
N ASP A 18 -2.88 -10.52 13.60
CA ASP A 18 -3.69 -11.73 13.41
C ASP A 18 -3.05 -12.64 12.35
N GLU A 19 -2.70 -13.87 12.73
CA GLU A 19 -2.08 -14.86 11.83
C GLU A 19 -2.90 -15.10 10.55
N LYS A 20 -4.24 -14.98 10.61
CA LYS A 20 -5.09 -15.12 9.42
C LYS A 20 -4.88 -13.99 8.41
N LEU A 21 -4.57 -12.78 8.88
CA LEU A 21 -4.31 -11.64 8.02
C LEU A 21 -2.92 -11.72 7.39
N GLU A 22 -1.97 -12.42 8.01
CA GLU A 22 -0.66 -12.68 7.42
C GLU A 22 -0.78 -13.63 6.21
N ASP A 23 -1.61 -14.68 6.30
CA ASP A 23 -1.90 -15.55 5.15
C ASP A 23 -2.58 -14.75 4.01
N GLU A 24 -3.54 -13.88 4.33
CA GLU A 24 -4.15 -12.99 3.34
C GLU A 24 -3.14 -12.02 2.71
N THR A 25 -2.16 -11.56 3.50
CA THR A 25 -1.07 -10.67 3.05
C THR A 25 -0.17 -11.38 2.05
N VAL A 26 0.20 -12.63 2.31
CA VAL A 26 1.00 -13.45 1.39
C VAL A 26 0.24 -13.66 0.08
N TYR A 27 -1.04 -14.02 0.16
CA TYR A 27 -1.88 -14.24 -1.01
C TYR A 27 -2.01 -12.97 -1.86
N LEU A 28 -2.34 -11.84 -1.22
CA LEU A 28 -2.50 -10.56 -1.91
C LEU A 28 -1.18 -10.10 -2.55
N LEU A 29 -0.04 -10.29 -1.87
CA LEU A 29 1.29 -10.00 -2.43
C LEU A 29 1.56 -10.80 -3.70
N ASP A 30 1.22 -12.08 -3.72
CA ASP A 30 1.46 -12.94 -4.89
C ASP A 30 0.57 -12.54 -6.07
N GLU A 31 -0.69 -12.21 -5.82
CA GLU A 31 -1.57 -11.72 -6.88
C GLU A 31 -1.10 -10.36 -7.43
N MET A 32 -0.74 -9.41 -6.55
CA MET A 32 -0.30 -8.08 -6.98
C MET A 32 0.96 -8.10 -7.84
N LYS A 33 1.86 -9.07 -7.65
CA LYS A 33 3.05 -9.25 -8.50
C LYS A 33 2.72 -9.67 -9.94
N GLN A 34 1.52 -10.19 -10.17
CA GLN A 34 1.07 -10.65 -11.49
C GLN A 34 0.24 -9.59 -12.23
N VAL A 35 0.07 -8.41 -11.62
CA VAL A 35 -0.79 -7.33 -12.13
C VAL A 35 0.10 -6.24 -12.72
N ASP A 36 -0.03 -6.00 -14.03
CA ASP A 36 0.81 -5.09 -14.82
C ASP A 36 0.73 -3.63 -14.37
N GLU A 37 -0.31 -3.28 -13.61
CA GLU A 37 -0.50 -1.95 -13.04
C GLU A 37 0.50 -1.63 -11.92
N PHE A 38 1.11 -2.64 -11.29
CA PHE A 38 2.14 -2.44 -10.27
C PHE A 38 3.54 -2.63 -10.86
N GLU A 39 4.39 -1.64 -10.65
CA GLU A 39 5.77 -1.67 -11.14
C GLU A 39 6.65 -2.49 -10.18
N THR A 40 6.42 -2.32 -8.87
CA THR A 40 7.09 -3.07 -7.81
C THR A 40 6.07 -3.45 -6.75
N VAL A 41 6.13 -4.66 -6.20
CA VAL A 41 5.33 -5.06 -5.03
C VAL A 41 6.20 -5.86 -4.06
N GLY A 42 6.09 -5.53 -2.78
CA GLY A 42 6.87 -6.16 -1.73
C GLY A 42 6.23 -6.00 -0.35
N ARG A 43 6.98 -6.44 0.65
CA ARG A 43 6.65 -6.23 2.06
C ARG A 43 7.35 -4.99 2.59
N VAL A 44 6.75 -4.32 3.57
CA VAL A 44 7.40 -3.21 4.24
C VAL A 44 8.53 -3.75 5.10
N GLN A 45 9.77 -3.38 4.76
CA GLN A 45 10.93 -3.67 5.58
C GLN A 45 11.07 -2.63 6.68
N VAL A 46 11.33 -3.09 7.90
CA VAL A 46 11.67 -2.22 9.03
C VAL A 46 12.96 -2.69 9.68
N PRO A 47 13.71 -1.79 10.34
CA PRO A 47 14.78 -2.18 11.23
C PRO A 47 14.29 -3.24 12.23
N LEU A 48 15.16 -4.20 12.59
CA LEU A 48 14.84 -5.27 13.55
C LEU A 48 14.31 -4.75 14.89
N GLU A 49 14.74 -3.54 15.27
CA GLU A 49 14.34 -2.83 16.49
C GLU A 49 12.89 -2.31 16.48
N ASP A 50 12.31 -2.13 15.30
CA ASP A 50 10.93 -1.64 15.13
C ASP A 50 9.91 -2.78 14.91
N ILE A 51 10.36 -4.04 14.96
CA ILE A 51 9.48 -5.21 14.84
C ILE A 51 8.77 -5.42 16.19
N PRO A 52 7.43 -5.44 16.24
CA PRO A 52 6.69 -5.72 17.47
C PRO A 52 7.13 -7.05 18.08
N ASP A 53 7.54 -6.99 19.35
CA ASP A 53 8.13 -8.09 20.11
C ASP A 53 7.10 -9.23 20.30
N LYS A 54 7.01 -10.14 19.31
CA LYS A 54 6.50 -11.53 19.40
C LYS A 54 6.39 -12.27 18.05
N ALA A 55 6.40 -11.59 16.92
CA ALA A 55 6.51 -12.29 15.64
C ALA A 55 7.99 -12.56 15.38
N LYS A 56 8.47 -13.79 15.62
CA LYS A 56 9.75 -14.24 15.04
C LYS A 56 9.61 -14.10 13.52
N PRO A 57 10.18 -13.09 12.85
CA PRO A 57 9.87 -12.93 11.45
C PRO A 57 10.96 -13.66 10.67
N LEU A 58 10.53 -14.38 9.64
CA LEU A 58 11.39 -14.97 8.62
C LEU A 58 12.05 -13.87 7.75
N GLY A 59 12.47 -12.74 8.35
CA GLY A 59 13.05 -11.56 7.70
C GLY A 59 12.69 -10.24 8.40
N ASN A 60 13.32 -9.14 8.00
CA ASN A 60 13.13 -7.81 8.59
C ASN A 60 11.86 -7.10 8.05
N PHE A 61 10.67 -7.70 8.19
CA PHE A 61 9.43 -7.19 7.59
C PHE A 61 8.30 -7.03 8.62
N LEU A 62 7.43 -6.03 8.43
CA LEU A 62 6.21 -5.87 9.23
C LEU A 62 5.12 -6.87 8.77
N PRO A 63 4.61 -7.73 9.67
CA PRO A 63 3.47 -8.62 9.38
C PRO A 63 2.24 -7.81 8.99
N GLY A 64 1.48 -8.26 7.99
CA GLY A 64 0.26 -7.55 7.59
C GLY A 64 0.46 -6.22 6.85
N PHE A 65 1.69 -5.86 6.44
CA PHE A 65 2.00 -4.66 5.65
C PHE A 65 2.52 -5.01 4.25
N LEU A 66 1.93 -4.38 3.25
CA LEU A 66 2.35 -4.44 1.85
C LEU A 66 2.80 -3.07 1.36
N MET A 67 3.77 -3.10 0.46
CA MET A 67 4.27 -1.94 -0.26
C MET A 67 4.14 -2.20 -1.75
N ALA A 68 3.61 -1.24 -2.49
CA ALA A 68 3.58 -1.27 -3.94
C ALA A 68 4.06 0.06 -4.51
N GLU A 69 4.74 0.02 -5.65
CA GLU A 69 5.09 1.20 -6.43
C GLU A 69 4.31 1.16 -7.74
N VAL A 70 3.72 2.28 -8.09
CA VAL A 70 2.90 2.42 -9.28
C VAL A 70 3.21 3.74 -9.97
N SER A 71 3.22 3.69 -11.29
CA SER A 71 3.39 4.88 -12.12
C SER A 71 2.08 5.70 -12.17
N PRO A 72 2.14 7.05 -12.26
CA PRO A 72 0.95 7.90 -12.34
C PRO A 72 -0.05 7.51 -13.45
N LYS A 73 0.43 6.93 -14.55
CA LYS A 73 -0.39 6.39 -15.63
C LYS A 73 -1.23 5.16 -15.23
N ASN A 74 -0.70 4.32 -14.34
CA ASN A 74 -1.30 3.03 -13.94
C ASN A 74 -2.09 3.13 -12.62
N ILE A 75 -1.99 4.26 -11.92
CA ILE A 75 -2.58 4.45 -10.59
C ILE A 75 -4.07 4.13 -10.52
N LYS A 76 -4.85 4.49 -11.53
CA LYS A 76 -6.30 4.21 -11.55
C LYS A 76 -6.61 2.72 -11.60
N GLY A 77 -5.84 1.96 -12.38
CA GLY A 77 -5.99 0.51 -12.49
C GLY A 77 -5.54 -0.20 -11.21
N ALA A 78 -4.37 0.19 -10.68
CA ALA A 78 -3.86 -0.31 -9.39
C ALA A 78 -4.86 -0.07 -8.25
N LEU A 79 -5.42 1.14 -8.13
CA LEU A 79 -6.43 1.45 -7.11
C LEU A 79 -7.75 0.70 -7.34
N GLY A 80 -8.16 0.48 -8.59
CA GLY A 80 -9.32 -0.35 -8.92
C GLY A 80 -9.13 -1.80 -8.47
N TYR A 81 -7.93 -2.35 -8.71
CA TYR A 81 -7.54 -3.67 -8.24
C TYR A 81 -7.58 -3.76 -6.71
N LEU A 82 -6.91 -2.82 -6.03
CA LEU A 82 -6.87 -2.76 -4.56
C LEU A 82 -8.27 -2.60 -3.97
N HIS A 83 -9.11 -1.73 -4.53
CA HIS A 83 -10.48 -1.59 -4.07
C HIS A 83 -11.27 -2.90 -4.24
N SER A 84 -11.15 -3.59 -5.38
CA SER A 84 -11.86 -4.84 -5.60
C SER A 84 -11.45 -5.96 -4.63
N ARG A 85 -10.21 -5.97 -4.15
CA ARG A 85 -9.68 -6.99 -3.22
C ARG A 85 -9.85 -6.61 -1.74
N LEU A 86 -9.83 -5.32 -1.44
CA LEU A 86 -9.85 -4.79 -0.07
C LEU A 86 -11.21 -4.21 0.33
N SER A 87 -12.18 -4.13 -0.59
CA SER A 87 -13.55 -3.75 -0.28
C SER A 87 -14.15 -4.70 0.76
N GLY A 88 -14.77 -4.14 1.80
CA GLY A 88 -15.29 -4.91 2.93
C GLY A 88 -14.27 -5.17 4.04
N LYS A 89 -12.98 -4.83 3.84
CA LYS A 89 -11.91 -5.05 4.82
C LYS A 89 -11.51 -3.76 5.53
N GLU A 90 -11.12 -3.91 6.79
CA GLU A 90 -10.60 -2.83 7.63
C GLU A 90 -9.09 -2.68 7.40
N ILE A 91 -8.71 -1.71 6.57
CA ILE A 91 -7.32 -1.42 6.21
C ILE A 91 -6.90 -0.01 6.61
N GLU A 92 -5.59 0.19 6.67
CA GLU A 92 -4.93 1.48 6.70
C GLU A 92 -4.15 1.64 5.39
N PHE A 93 -4.26 2.83 4.79
CA PHE A 93 -3.71 3.11 3.48
C PHE A 93 -2.85 4.36 3.51
N GLU A 94 -1.65 4.27 2.98
CA GLU A 94 -0.68 5.34 2.98
C GLU A 94 -0.11 5.52 1.57
N VAL A 95 0.01 6.77 1.16
CA VAL A 95 0.46 7.18 -0.17
C VAL A 95 1.66 8.09 0.03
N GLU A 96 2.76 7.74 -0.60
CA GLU A 96 3.98 8.54 -0.63
C GLU A 96 4.37 8.83 -2.08
N ALA A 97 4.60 10.09 -2.40
CA ALA A 97 5.21 10.47 -3.67
C ALA A 97 6.01 11.77 -3.50
N ASN A 98 7.13 11.89 -4.23
CA ASN A 98 8.06 13.03 -4.14
C ASN A 98 8.46 13.42 -2.70
N GLY A 99 8.67 12.43 -1.82
CA GLY A 99 9.07 12.64 -0.43
C GLY A 99 7.97 13.21 0.48
N LYS A 100 6.74 13.34 0.00
CA LYS A 100 5.57 13.67 0.82
C LYS A 100 4.74 12.41 1.05
N LYS A 101 4.32 12.20 2.30
CA LYS A 101 3.58 11.02 2.74
C LYS A 101 2.23 11.44 3.33
N LEU A 102 1.16 10.82 2.84
CA LEU A 102 -0.21 11.01 3.28
C LEU A 102 -0.73 9.67 3.79
N LYS A 103 -1.09 9.63 5.07
CA LYS A 103 -1.61 8.43 5.73
C LYS A 103 -3.09 8.61 6.03
N VAL A 104 -3.90 7.66 5.57
CA VAL A 104 -5.34 7.64 5.79
C VAL A 104 -5.68 6.34 6.50
N LYS A 105 -6.55 6.41 7.51
CA LYS A 105 -7.15 5.23 8.13
C LYS A 105 -8.64 5.28 7.85
N ALA A 106 -9.18 4.32 7.12
CA ALA A 106 -10.61 4.24 6.88
C ALA A 106 -11.10 2.80 6.91
N LYS A 107 -12.25 2.61 7.55
CA LYS A 107 -12.99 1.36 7.54
C LYS A 107 -13.85 1.40 6.28
N ASN A 108 -13.61 0.51 5.32
CA ASN A 108 -14.23 0.52 3.98
C ASN A 108 -13.90 1.75 3.12
N TYR A 109 -12.81 1.67 2.35
CA TYR A 109 -12.56 2.64 1.30
C TYR A 109 -13.41 2.36 0.06
N SER A 110 -14.07 3.38 -0.49
CA SER A 110 -14.53 3.34 -1.89
C SER A 110 -13.37 3.58 -2.87
N GLN A 111 -13.49 3.09 -4.10
CA GLN A 111 -12.51 3.37 -5.18
C GLN A 111 -12.32 4.88 -5.36
N GLN A 112 -13.40 5.64 -5.25
CA GLN A 112 -13.38 7.08 -5.41
C GLN A 112 -12.59 7.76 -4.29
N GLU A 113 -12.78 7.34 -3.03
CA GLU A 113 -12.01 7.87 -1.89
C GLU A 113 -10.53 7.56 -2.01
N LEU A 114 -10.15 6.34 -2.41
CA LEU A 114 -8.73 6.01 -2.65
C LEU A 114 -8.15 6.88 -3.76
N LEU A 115 -8.90 7.07 -4.84
CA LEU A 115 -8.47 7.89 -5.96
C LEU A 115 -8.34 9.36 -5.55
N ASP A 116 -9.26 9.89 -4.74
CA ASP A 116 -9.22 11.27 -4.28
C ASP A 116 -8.08 11.50 -3.29
N VAL A 117 -7.77 10.52 -2.44
CA VAL A 117 -6.60 10.53 -1.54
C VAL A 117 -5.31 10.54 -2.35
N VAL A 118 -5.19 9.69 -3.38
CA VAL A 118 -3.99 9.67 -4.22
C VAL A 118 -3.89 10.93 -5.07
N LYS A 119 -4.99 11.41 -5.67
CA LYS A 119 -5.01 12.67 -6.39
C LYS A 119 -4.64 13.85 -5.50
N ALA A 120 -5.18 13.91 -4.28
CA ALA A 120 -4.82 14.95 -3.32
C ALA A 120 -3.32 14.88 -2.99
N ALA A 121 -2.76 13.67 -2.82
CA ALA A 121 -1.32 13.50 -2.68
C ALA A 121 -0.59 14.03 -3.93
N GLU A 122 -0.96 13.59 -5.14
CA GLU A 122 -0.38 14.04 -6.42
C GLU A 122 -0.48 15.56 -6.63
N GLU A 123 -1.60 16.19 -6.29
CA GLU A 123 -1.81 17.64 -6.41
C GLU A 123 -0.95 18.40 -5.41
N VAL A 124 -0.94 17.97 -4.14
CA VAL A 124 -0.04 18.52 -3.10
C VAL A 124 1.43 18.39 -3.53
N ILE A 125 1.74 17.40 -4.36
CA ILE A 125 3.06 17.14 -4.90
C ILE A 125 3.38 17.96 -6.15
N LYS A 126 2.44 18.15 -7.07
CA LYS A 126 2.60 18.92 -8.31
C LYS A 126 2.59 20.45 -8.08
N SER A 127 1.99 20.92 -6.99
CA SER A 127 1.87 22.36 -6.68
C SER A 127 3.13 23.04 -6.10
N ASN A 128 4.35 22.57 -6.41
CA ASN A 128 5.60 23.27 -6.06
C ASN A 128 6.54 23.39 -7.25
#